data_AF-A0AB73TKQ5-F1
#
_entry.id   AF-A0AB73TKQ5-F1
#
_cell.length_a   1.000
_cell.length_b   1.000
_cell.length_c   1.000
_cell.angle_alpha   90.00
_cell.angle_beta   90.00
_cell.angle_gamma   90.00
#
_symmetry.space_group_name_H-M   'P 1'
#
loop_
_entity.id
_entity.type
_entity.pdbx_description
1 polymer ?
#
loop_
_entity_poly.entity_id
_entity_poly.type
_entity_poly.pdbx_seq_one_letter_code
_entity_poly.pdbx_strand_id
1 'polypeptide(L)' 'MLDQTDINIIEELSKNSRITMKELGEKVHLTGPAVSARVTKLEESGVIE' A
#
# COMPACT_ATOMS: atom_id res chain seq x y z
N MET A 1 -9.99 -5.14 9.60
CA MET A 1 -9.96 -6.16 8.53
C MET A 1 -9.13 -5.62 7.39
N LEU A 2 -8.27 -6.45 6.79
CA LEU A 2 -7.55 -6.12 5.57
C LEU A 2 -8.54 -6.21 4.40
N ASP A 3 -8.66 -5.15 3.63
CA ASP A 3 -9.50 -5.14 2.43
C ASP A 3 -8.67 -5.59 1.22
N GLN A 4 -9.33 -5.89 0.10
CA GLN A 4 -8.64 -6.29 -1.14
C GLN A 4 -7.59 -5.27 -1.59
N THR A 5 -7.83 -3.97 -1.36
CA THR A 5 -6.86 -2.91 -1.66
C THR A 5 -5.60 -3.03 -0.81
N ASP A 6 -5.74 -3.37 0.47
CA ASP A 6 -4.59 -3.54 1.37
C ASP A 6 -3.75 -4.75 0.92
N ILE A 7 -4.40 -5.84 0.50
CA ILE A 7 -3.73 -7.01 -0.07
C ILE A 7 -2.94 -6.62 -1.32
N ASN A 8 -3.55 -5.86 -2.24
CA ASN A 8 -2.88 -5.42 -3.46
C ASN A 8 -1.69 -4.48 -3.16
N ILE A 9 -1.81 -3.62 -2.15
CA ILE A 9 -0.72 -2.75 -1.68
C ILE A 9 0.46 -3.60 -1.21
N ILE A 10 0.20 -4.59 -0.35
CA ILE A 10 1.23 -5.50 0.18
C ILE A 10 1.89 -6.29 -0.95
N GLU A 11 1.12 -6.82 -1.89
CA GLU A 11 1.67 -7.53 -3.05
C GLU A 11 2.58 -6.64 -3.90
N GLU A 12 2.17 -5.42 -4.22
CA GLU A 12 2.98 -4.52 -5.06
C GLU A 12 4.24 -4.04 -4.31
N LEU A 13 4.15 -3.76 -3.01
CA LEU A 13 5.31 -3.46 -2.16
C LEU A 13 6.27 -4.65 -2.05
N SER A 14 5.75 -5.88 -1.96
CA SER A 14 6.55 -7.10 -1.92
C SER A 14 7.26 -7.36 -3.25
N LYS A 15 6.61 -7.07 -4.39
CA LYS A 15 7.21 -7.17 -5.72
C LYS A 15 8.26 -6.09 -5.97
N ASN A 16 8.01 -4.87 -5.50
CA ASN A 16 8.93 -3.74 -5.66
C ASN A 16 8.83 -2.76 -4.48
N SER A 17 9.66 -2.96 -3.46
CA SER A 17 9.69 -2.10 -2.27
C SER A 17 10.16 -0.67 -2.53
N ARG A 18 10.76 -0.39 -3.71
CA ARG A 18 11.19 0.95 -4.11
C ARG A 18 10.13 1.72 -4.89
N ILE A 19 8.93 1.15 -5.07
CA ILE A 19 7.83 1.84 -5.75
C ILE A 19 7.43 3.10 -4.99
N THR A 20 7.16 4.19 -5.71
CA THR A 20 6.66 5.41 -5.06
C THR A 20 5.20 5.27 -4.68
N MET A 21 4.75 5.97 -3.63
CA MET A 21 3.33 5.98 -3.23
C MET A 21 2.39 6.44 -4.35
N LYS A 22 2.89 7.29 -5.27
CA LYS A 22 2.14 7.73 -6.45
C LYS A 22 1.90 6.56 -7.42
N GLU A 23 2.96 5.86 -7.81
CA GLU A 23 2.88 4.71 -8.72
C GLU A 23 2.09 3.55 -8.10
N LEU A 24 2.26 3.34 -6.80
CA LEU A 24 1.49 2.36 -6.04
C LEU A 24 0.00 2.71 -6.05
N GLY A 25 -0.35 3.98 -5.82
CA GLY A 25 -1.71 4.50 -5.94
C GLY A 25 -2.31 4.25 -7.33
N GLU A 26 -1.57 4.54 -8.39
CA GLU A 26 -2.02 4.29 -9.78
C GLU A 26 -2.33 2.81 -10.02
N LYS A 27 -1.53 1.89 -9.47
CA LYS A 27 -1.73 0.43 -9.59
C LYS A 27 -2.93 -0.10 -8.80
N VAL A 28 -3.21 0.46 -7.64
CA VAL A 28 -4.33 0.02 -6.77
C VAL A 28 -5.57 0.90 -6.91
N HIS A 29 -5.62 1.75 -7.93
CA HIS A 29 -6.71 2.70 -8.21
C HIS A 29 -7.02 3.65 -7.05
N LEU A 30 -5.98 4.12 -6.36
CA LEU A 30 -6.05 5.11 -5.29
C LEU A 30 -5.22 6.35 -5.62
N THR A 31 -5.51 7.45 -4.93
CA THR A 31 -4.62 8.61 -4.95
C THR A 31 -3.38 8.32 -4.10
N GLY A 32 -2.25 8.95 -4.42
CA GLY A 32 -1.01 8.80 -3.64
C GLY A 32 -1.19 9.02 -2.13
N PRO A 33 -1.91 10.08 -1.68
CA PRO A 33 -2.21 10.28 -0.25
C PRO A 33 -3.06 9.17 0.37
N ALA A 34 -4.04 8.63 -0.36
CA ALA A 34 -4.88 7.54 0.13
C ALA A 34 -4.09 6.23 0.30
N VAL A 35 -3.21 5.92 -0.66
CA VAL A 35 -2.28 4.78 -0.54
C VAL A 35 -1.34 4.98 0.65
N SER A 36 -0.79 6.18 0.82
CA SER A 36 0.12 6.47 1.95
C SER A 36 -0.56 6.23 3.29
N ALA A 37 -1.81 6.69 3.46
CA ALA A 37 -2.56 6.45 4.70
C ALA A 37 -2.83 4.96 4.94
N ARG A 38 -3.09 4.18 3.87
CA ARG A 38 -3.23 2.72 3.96
C ARG A 38 -1.92 2.05 4.38
N VAL A 39 -0.80 2.41 3.74
CA VAL A 39 0.53 1.87 4.07
C VAL A 39 0.90 2.16 5.53
N THR A 40 0.75 3.41 5.98
CA THR A 40 0.99 3.77 7.38
C THR A 40 0.13 2.96 8.34
N LYS A 41 -1.16 2.75 8.02
CA LYS A 41 -2.04 1.91 8.84
C LYS A 41 -1.57 0.44 8.90
N LEU A 42 -1.03 -0.07 7.79
CA LEU A 42 -0.48 -1.43 7.72
C LEU A 42 0.80 -1.54 8.57
N GLU A 43 1.69 -0.56 8.51
CA GLU A 43 2.88 -0.44 9.37
C GLU A 43 2.50 -0.37 10.86
N GLU A 44 1.57 0.53 11.23
CA GLU A 44 1.07 0.66 12.60
C GLU A 44 0.40 -0.61 13.13
N SER A 45 -0.23 -1.38 12.25
CA SER A 45 -0.84 -2.67 12.59
C SER A 45 0.15 -3.84 12.65
N GLY A 46 1.43 -3.61 12.32
CA GLY A 46 2.47 -4.64 12.29
C GLY A 46 2.33 -5.65 11.14
N VAL A 47 1.63 -5.27 10.07
CA VAL A 47 1.45 -6.13 8.87
C VAL A 47 2.63 -6.02 7.92
N ILE A 48 3.31 -4.87 7.90
CA ILE A 48 4.52 -4.59 7.12
C ILE A 48 5.54 -3.85 8.02
N GLU A 49 6.84 -4.08 7.77
CA GLU A 49 8.00 -3.52 8.50
C GLU A 49 9.06 -3.00 7.51
#